data_AF-A0A4S8PA45-F1
#
_entry.id   AF-A0A4S8PA45-F1
#
_cell.length_a   1.000
_cell.length_b   1.000
_cell.length_c   1.000
_cell.angle_alpha   90.00
_cell.angle_beta   90.00
_cell.angle_gamma   90.00
#
_symmetry.space_group_name_H-M   'P 1'
#
loop_
_entity.id
_entity.type
_entity.pdbx_description
1 polymer ?
#
loop_
_entity_poly.entity_id
_entity_poly.type
_entity_poly.pdbx_seq_one_letter_code
_entity_poly.pdbx_strand_id
1 'polypeptide(L)'
;MKTILSAALISVVAGSAALAAPQPIPGSITYDNAVQLEQAPVGSTVLHTFAKGDGRDVNEVYKVNEDKTLTLVTRTISKNS
;
A
#
# COMPACT_ATOMS: atom_id res chain seq x y z
N MET A 1 17.79 -40.09 -43.81
CA MET A 1 18.25 -39.51 -42.52
C MET A 1 17.43 -38.25 -42.29
N LYS A 2 16.26 -38.35 -41.64
CA LYS A 2 15.99 -38.16 -40.20
C LYS A 2 16.26 -36.72 -39.71
N THR A 3 15.18 -35.91 -39.70
CA THR A 3 14.73 -34.89 -38.70
C THR A 3 15.77 -33.89 -38.13
N ILE A 4 15.50 -32.62 -37.81
CA ILE A 4 14.50 -32.06 -36.90
C ILE A 4 14.47 -30.54 -37.13
N LEU A 5 13.28 -29.93 -37.28
CA LEU A 5 13.07 -28.49 -37.16
C LEU A 5 13.10 -28.11 -35.66
N SER A 6 14.07 -27.33 -35.23
CA SER A 6 14.10 -26.76 -33.87
C SER A 6 13.57 -25.33 -33.89
N ALA A 7 12.29 -25.16 -33.61
CA ALA A 7 11.68 -23.87 -33.30
C ALA A 7 11.77 -23.62 -31.79
N ALA A 8 12.71 -22.78 -31.37
CA ALA A 8 12.83 -22.34 -29.98
C ALA A 8 11.76 -21.27 -29.69
N LEU A 9 10.66 -21.68 -29.04
CA LEU A 9 9.64 -20.79 -28.52
C LEU A 9 10.16 -20.14 -27.23
N ILE A 10 10.50 -18.85 -27.31
CA ILE A 10 10.86 -18.04 -26.14
C ILE A 10 9.55 -17.52 -25.53
N SER A 11 9.04 -18.19 -24.50
CA SER A 11 7.92 -17.69 -23.70
C SER A 11 8.42 -16.58 -22.77
N VAL A 12 8.17 -15.32 -23.12
CA VAL A 12 8.36 -14.19 -22.21
C VAL A 12 7.26 -14.24 -21.14
N VAL A 13 7.64 -14.61 -19.92
CA VAL A 13 6.79 -14.41 -18.74
C VAL A 13 6.78 -12.91 -18.43
N ALA A 14 5.63 -12.27 -18.65
CA ALA A 14 5.36 -10.93 -18.15
C ALA A 14 4.99 -11.05 -16.66
N GLY A 15 5.94 -10.79 -15.77
CA GLY A 15 5.67 -10.68 -14.33
C GLY A 15 4.90 -9.39 -14.06
N SER A 16 3.61 -9.50 -13.71
CA SER A 16 2.83 -8.36 -13.24
C SER A 16 3.39 -7.89 -11.88
N ALA A 17 4.12 -6.77 -11.88
CA ALA A 17 4.49 -6.08 -10.65
C ALA A 17 3.23 -5.41 -10.07
N ALA A 18 2.47 -6.15 -9.26
CA ALA A 18 1.45 -5.55 -8.42
C ALA A 18 2.16 -4.65 -7.41
N LEU A 19 2.10 -3.33 -7.62
CA LEU A 19 2.50 -2.33 -6.63
C LEU A 19 1.52 -2.46 -5.46
N ALA A 20 1.81 -3.39 -4.55
CA ALA A 20 0.98 -3.63 -3.38
C ALA A 20 0.99 -2.35 -2.52
N ALA A 21 -0.21 -1.80 -2.28
CA ALA A 21 -0.38 -0.71 -1.35
C ALA A 21 0.18 -1.12 0.02
N PRO A 22 0.77 -0.18 0.80
CA PRO A 22 1.31 -0.50 2.11
C PRO A 22 0.23 -1.15 2.99
N GLN A 23 0.54 -2.32 3.56
CA GLN A 23 -0.37 -3.02 4.46
C GLN A 23 -0.47 -2.26 5.79
N PRO A 24 -1.66 -2.16 6.41
CA PRO A 24 -1.83 -1.58 7.74
C PRO A 24 -0.96 -2.27 8.80
N ILE A 25 -0.44 -1.52 9.77
CA ILE A 25 0.38 -2.05 10.89
C ILE A 25 -0.27 -1.69 12.23
N PRO A 26 0.10 -2.33 13.35
CA PRO A 26 -0.42 -1.95 14.66
C PRO A 26 -0.28 -0.44 14.89
N GLY A 27 -1.41 0.25 15.13
CA GLY A 27 -1.49 1.70 15.28
C GLY A 27 -1.97 2.48 14.04
N SER A 28 -2.01 1.85 12.85
CA SER A 28 -2.65 2.41 11.66
C SER A 28 -4.16 2.58 11.86
N ILE A 29 -4.75 3.61 11.27
CA ILE A 29 -6.21 3.83 11.31
C ILE A 29 -6.98 2.63 10.74
N THR A 30 -6.38 1.94 9.76
CA THR A 30 -7.01 0.82 9.03
C THR A 30 -6.54 -0.55 9.51
N TYR A 31 -5.92 -0.65 10.70
CA TYR A 31 -5.30 -1.90 11.18
C TYR A 31 -6.32 -3.00 11.52
N ASP A 32 -7.27 -2.71 12.41
CA ASP A 32 -8.24 -3.71 12.87
C ASP A 32 -9.50 -3.76 12.00
N ASN A 33 -9.90 -2.62 11.43
CA ASN A 33 -11.08 -2.50 10.59
C ASN A 33 -10.95 -1.37 9.57
N ALA A 34 -11.72 -1.48 8.48
CA ALA A 34 -11.92 -0.34 7.58
C ALA A 34 -12.62 0.77 8.38
N VAL A 35 -11.98 1.94 8.45
CA VAL A 35 -12.55 3.14 9.08
C VAL A 35 -13.00 4.09 7.97
N GLN A 36 -14.17 4.69 8.16
CA GLN A 36 -14.73 5.70 7.26
C GLN A 36 -14.70 7.06 7.95
N LEU A 37 -14.25 8.10 7.23
CA LEU A 37 -14.30 9.47 7.73
C LEU A 37 -15.51 10.18 7.15
N GLU A 38 -16.66 10.01 7.81
CA GLU A 38 -17.93 10.57 7.37
C GLU A 38 -17.93 12.10 7.26
N GLN A 39 -17.08 12.74 8.07
CA GLN A 39 -16.95 14.18 8.20
C GLN A 39 -15.89 14.79 7.26
N ALA A 40 -15.02 13.96 6.65
CA ALA A 40 -13.97 14.45 5.76
C ALA A 40 -14.50 14.59 4.31
N PRO A 41 -14.19 15.68 3.60
CA PRO A 41 -14.55 15.81 2.19
C PRO A 41 -13.85 14.72 1.35
N VAL A 42 -14.59 14.14 0.40
CA VAL A 42 -14.04 13.18 -0.57
C VAL A 42 -12.83 13.78 -1.29
N GLY A 43 -11.76 12.99 -1.45
CA GLY A 43 -10.51 13.43 -2.07
C GLY A 43 -9.56 14.15 -1.11
N SER A 44 -9.95 14.40 0.14
CA SER A 44 -9.05 14.95 1.15
C SER A 44 -7.99 13.95 1.58
N THR A 45 -6.91 14.49 2.13
CA THR A 45 -5.78 13.72 2.68
C THR A 45 -5.81 13.78 4.20
N VAL A 46 -5.69 12.63 4.85
CA VAL A 46 -5.64 12.51 6.32
C VAL A 46 -4.25 12.06 6.73
N LEU A 47 -3.64 12.83 7.63
CA LEU A 47 -2.34 12.53 8.22
C LEU A 47 -2.56 11.87 9.57
N HIS A 48 -1.96 10.70 9.76
CA HIS A 48 -1.97 9.98 11.02
C HIS A 48 -0.54 9.73 11.47
N THR A 49 -0.17 10.22 12.65
CA THR A 49 1.16 10.01 13.21
C THR A 49 1.04 9.28 14.53
N PHE A 50 1.77 8.18 14.68
CA PHE A 50 1.78 7.40 15.91
C PHE A 50 3.16 6.81 16.19
N ALA A 51 3.46 6.63 17.48
CA ALA A 51 4.71 6.01 17.92
C ALA A 51 4.63 4.49 17.75
N LYS A 52 5.62 3.90 17.09
CA LYS A 52 5.74 2.45 16.88
C LYS A 52 6.22 1.68 18.12
N GLY A 53 6.58 2.40 19.19
CA GLY A 53 7.07 1.85 20.47
C GLY A 53 8.56 1.51 20.50
N ASP A 54 9.27 1.59 19.38
CA ASP A 54 10.71 1.31 19.25
C ASP A 54 11.55 2.59 19.06
N GLY A 55 11.05 3.72 19.54
CA GLY A 55 11.66 5.04 19.32
C GLY A 55 11.54 5.54 17.88
N ARG A 56 10.61 4.99 17.10
CA ARG A 56 10.26 5.48 15.76
C ARG A 56 8.82 5.97 15.71
N ASP A 57 8.62 7.02 14.96
CA ASP A 57 7.30 7.54 14.62
C ASP A 57 6.94 7.12 13.20
N VAL A 58 5.69 6.70 13.04
CA VAL A 58 5.11 6.33 11.77
C VAL A 58 4.18 7.45 11.36
N ASN A 59 4.48 8.07 10.22
CA ASN A 59 3.61 9.05 9.59
C ASN A 59 2.93 8.40 8.38
N GLU A 60 1.62 8.27 8.45
CA GLU A 60 0.79 7.70 7.40
C GLU A 60 -0.07 8.77 6.77
N VAL A 61 -0.17 8.68 5.45
CA VAL A 61 -0.97 9.56 4.62
C VAL A 61 -2.06 8.74 3.97
N TYR A 62 -3.29 9.05 4.32
CA TYR A 62 -4.48 8.40 3.81
C TYR A 62 -5.20 9.32 2.84
N LYS A 63 -5.82 8.74 1.81
CA LYS A 63 -6.75 9.45 0.94
C LYS A 63 -8.16 8.99 1.25
N VAL A 64 -9.08 9.96 1.38
CA VAL A 64 -10.51 9.71 1.50
C VAL A 64 -11.06 9.42 0.10
N ASN A 65 -11.57 8.21 -0.09
CA ASN A 65 -12.19 7.79 -1.35
C ASN A 65 -13.64 8.30 -1.47
N GLU A 66 -14.27 8.08 -2.62
CA GLU A 66 -15.66 8.48 -2.88
C GLU A 66 -16.68 7.76 -1.99
N ASP A 67 -16.37 6.53 -1.59
CA ASP A 67 -17.13 5.74 -0.62
C ASP A 67 -16.82 6.10 0.85
N LYS A 68 -16.09 7.21 1.08
CA LYS A 68 -15.58 7.68 2.37
C LYS A 68 -14.65 6.71 3.10
N THR A 69 -14.19 5.64 2.45
CA THR A 69 -13.15 4.77 3.00
C THR A 69 -11.79 5.45 2.94
N LEU A 70 -10.88 4.96 3.78
CA LEU A 70 -9.49 5.41 3.81
C LEU A 70 -8.60 4.41 3.09
N THR A 71 -7.90 4.87 2.06
CA THR A 71 -6.79 4.12 1.47
C THR A 71 -5.47 4.68 1.95
N LEU A 72 -4.62 3.81 2.48
CA LEU A 72 -3.24 4.17 2.82
C LEU A 72 -2.46 4.41 1.52
N VAL A 73 -2.07 5.67 1.29
CA VAL A 73 -1.34 6.08 0.09
C VAL A 73 0.16 5.93 0.31
N THR A 74 0.65 6.44 1.44
CA THR A 74 2.06 6.36 1.79
C THR A 74 2.27 6.26 3.30
N ARG A 75 3.39 5.64 3.68
CA ARG A 75 3.87 5.54 5.04
C ARG A 75 5.34 5.91 5.06
N THR A 76 5.70 6.82 5.96
CA THR A 76 7.09 7.18 6.26
C THR A 76 7.38 6.82 7.70
N ILE A 77 8.56 6.25 7.96
CA ILE A 77 9.02 5.92 9.31
C ILE A 77 10.20 6.82 9.64
N SER A 78 10.03 7.66 10.65
CA SER A 78 11.06 8.58 11.14
C SER A 78 11.57 8.10 12.50
N LYS A 79 12.88 8.24 12.73
CA LYS A 79 13.45 7.98 14.05
C LYS A 79 13.17 9.20 14.94
N ASN A 80 12.56 8.98 16.11
CA ASN A 80 12.49 9.98 17.15
C ASN A 80 13.91 10.12 17.73
N SER A 81 14.50 11.33 17.61
CA SER A 81 15.90 11.57 17.97
C SER A 81 16.07 12.14 19.36
#